data_AF-A0A2K3IVJ3-F1
#
_entry.id   AF-A0A2K3IVJ3-F1
#
_cell.length_a   1.000
_cell.length_b   1.000
_cell.length_c   1.000
_cell.angle_alpha   90.00
_cell.angle_beta   90.00
_cell.angle_gamma   90.00
#
_symmetry.space_group_name_H-M   'P 1'
#
loop_
_entity.id
_entity.type
_entity.pdbx_description
1 polymer ?
#
loop_
_entity_poly.entity_id
_entity_poly.type
_entity_poly.pdbx_seq_one_letter_code
_entity_poly.pdbx_strand_id
1 'polypeptide(L)'
;MLDSIRLIVGLMILSYASYTDVRTRKASNKLWVIMAITGLILIAIQYFYPGFENIYILIFIPIMIGLVYLLFQIGLVFGGADAKALMAIAILVPTQPQISLIPVWGQSYMPAAWTIFSNSLILFLAIPFGMFIYNIFKRNIKFPYCLL
;
A
#
# COMPACT_ATOMS: atom_id res chain seq x y z
N MET A 1 -13.82 -15.31 -1.44
CA MET A 1 -12.67 -16.09 -1.97
C MET A 1 -11.70 -15.21 -2.76
N LEU A 2 -12.17 -14.41 -3.73
CA LEU A 2 -11.33 -13.47 -4.50
C LEU A 2 -10.58 -12.46 -3.60
N ASP A 3 -11.25 -11.93 -2.58
CA ASP A 3 -10.64 -10.99 -1.62
C ASP A 3 -9.44 -11.57 -0.88
N SER A 4 -9.52 -12.84 -0.47
CA SER A 4 -8.42 -13.55 0.17
C SER A 4 -7.23 -13.71 -0.79
N ILE A 5 -7.50 -13.99 -2.08
CA ILE A 5 -6.47 -14.09 -3.10
C ILE A 5 -5.80 -12.74 -3.32
N ARG A 6 -6.58 -11.65 -3.46
CA ARG A 6 -6.07 -10.28 -3.56
C ARG A 6 -5.13 -9.95 -2.40
N LEU A 7 -5.55 -10.28 -1.18
CA LEU A 7 -4.75 -10.04 0.03
C LEU A 7 -3.46 -10.86 0.04
N ILE A 8 -3.53 -12.17 -0.23
CA ILE A 8 -2.36 -13.05 -0.25
C ILE A 8 -1.34 -12.60 -1.30
N VAL A 9 -1.81 -12.29 -2.52
CA VAL A 9 -0.96 -11.79 -3.61
C VAL A 9 -0.32 -10.45 -3.21
N GLY A 10 -1.11 -9.52 -2.66
CA GLY A 10 -0.60 -8.24 -2.17
C GLY A 10 0.47 -8.40 -1.10
N LEU A 11 0.21 -9.22 -0.08
CA LEU A 11 1.15 -9.51 0.99
C LEU A 11 2.43 -10.16 0.45
N MET A 12 2.33 -11.16 -0.43
CA MET A 12 3.52 -11.81 -0.99
C MET A 12 4.39 -10.82 -1.76
N ILE A 13 3.80 -10.03 -2.67
CA ILE A 13 4.56 -9.10 -3.51
C ILE A 13 5.14 -7.96 -2.67
N LEU A 14 4.37 -7.37 -1.75
CA LEU A 14 4.84 -6.27 -0.90
C LEU A 14 5.89 -6.73 0.11
N SER A 15 5.73 -7.92 0.70
CA SER A 15 6.72 -8.48 1.62
C SER A 15 8.02 -8.79 0.88
N TYR A 16 7.93 -9.36 -0.32
CA TYR A 16 9.10 -9.60 -1.17
C TYR A 16 9.77 -8.28 -1.56
N ALA A 17 9.00 -7.27 -1.97
CA ALA A 17 9.52 -5.94 -2.30
C ALA A 17 10.24 -5.31 -1.10
N SER A 18 9.63 -5.36 0.09
CA SER A 18 10.21 -4.86 1.34
C SER A 18 11.51 -5.59 1.69
N TYR A 19 11.53 -6.91 1.59
CA TYR A 19 12.74 -7.71 1.82
C TYR A 19 13.86 -7.35 0.82
N THR A 20 13.53 -7.23 -0.46
CA THR A 20 14.52 -6.82 -1.47
C THR A 20 15.01 -5.40 -1.24
N ASP A 21 14.14 -4.48 -0.82
CA ASP A 21 14.53 -3.10 -0.53
C ASP A 21 15.51 -3.02 0.65
N VAL A 22 15.26 -3.77 1.72
CA VAL A 22 16.19 -3.86 2.87
C VAL A 22 17.54 -4.44 2.45
N ARG A 23 17.55 -5.47 1.61
CA ARG A 23 18.78 -6.21 1.28
C ARG A 23 19.60 -5.61 0.14
N THR A 24 18.96 -5.13 -0.91
CA THR A 24 19.62 -4.66 -2.14
C THR A 24 19.39 -3.17 -2.42
N ARG A 25 18.64 -2.46 -1.56
CA ARG A 25 18.28 -1.03 -1.71
C ARG A 25 17.60 -0.71 -3.04
N LYS A 26 16.96 -1.71 -3.66
CA LYS A 26 16.29 -1.59 -4.96
C LYS A 26 15.02 -2.43 -5.00
N ALA A 27 13.87 -1.76 -5.10
CA ALA A 27 12.62 -2.41 -5.46
C ALA A 27 12.45 -2.49 -6.99
N SER A 28 12.29 -3.70 -7.52
CA SER A 28 12.19 -3.92 -8.98
C SER A 28 10.84 -3.47 -9.54
N ASN A 29 10.87 -2.66 -10.61
CA ASN A 29 9.66 -2.21 -11.31
C ASN A 29 8.78 -3.37 -11.81
N LYS A 30 9.38 -4.55 -12.05
CA LYS A 30 8.65 -5.74 -12.49
C LYS A 30 7.59 -6.17 -11.48
N LEU A 31 7.83 -5.99 -10.18
CA LEU A 31 6.90 -6.37 -9.12
C LEU A 31 5.59 -5.58 -9.21
N TRP A 32 5.67 -4.27 -9.46
CA TRP A 32 4.51 -3.39 -9.60
C TRP A 32 3.68 -3.73 -10.84
N VAL A 33 4.35 -4.05 -11.94
CA VAL A 33 3.69 -4.48 -13.19
C VAL A 33 2.97 -5.82 -12.98
N ILE A 34 3.62 -6.80 -12.35
CA ILE A 34 3.01 -8.10 -12.03
C ILE A 34 1.79 -7.89 -11.11
N MET A 35 1.90 -7.04 -10.10
CA MET A 35 0.81 -6.72 -9.18
C MET A 35 -0.37 -6.04 -9.90
N ALA A 36 -0.09 -5.10 -10.82
CA ALA A 36 -1.13 -4.46 -11.61
C ALA A 36 -1.83 -5.42 -12.58
N ILE A 37 -1.07 -6.27 -13.28
CA ILE A 37 -1.63 -7.28 -14.20
C ILE A 37 -2.50 -8.28 -13.44
N THR A 38 -2.01 -8.82 -12.32
CA THR A 38 -2.79 -9.73 -11.48
C THR A 38 -4.06 -9.06 -10.94
N GLY A 39 -3.97 -7.79 -10.54
CA GLY A 39 -5.14 -6.99 -10.15
C GLY A 39 -6.17 -6.84 -11.26
N LEU A 40 -5.73 -6.54 -12.48
CA LEU A 40 -6.60 -6.40 -13.65
C LEU A 40 -7.30 -7.72 -13.97
N ILE A 41 -6.57 -8.84 -13.95
CA ILE A 41 -7.15 -10.17 -14.14
C ILE A 41 -8.21 -10.46 -13.07
N LEU A 42 -7.92 -10.17 -11.79
CA LEU A 42 -8.88 -10.38 -10.69
C LEU A 42 -10.11 -9.47 -10.80
N ILE A 43 -9.95 -8.22 -11.26
CA ILE A 43 -11.07 -7.32 -11.57
C ILE A 43 -11.92 -7.90 -12.70
N ALA A 44 -11.30 -8.38 -13.78
CA ALA A 44 -12.02 -8.97 -14.89
C ALA A 44 -12.80 -10.22 -14.46
N ILE A 45 -12.16 -11.11 -13.70
CA ILE A 45 -12.84 -12.28 -13.12
C ILE A 45 -14.02 -11.83 -12.26
N GLN A 46 -13.82 -10.88 -11.34
CA GLN A 46 -14.89 -10.36 -10.48
C GLN A 46 -16.03 -9.72 -11.28
N TYR A 47 -15.73 -9.02 -12.38
CA TYR A 47 -16.73 -8.41 -13.25
C TYR A 47 -17.63 -9.45 -13.91
N PHE A 48 -17.07 -10.58 -14.38
CA PHE A 48 -17.86 -11.65 -14.98
C PHE A 48 -18.52 -12.58 -13.95
N TYR A 49 -17.88 -12.80 -12.80
CA TYR A 49 -18.35 -13.69 -11.73
C TYR A 49 -17.80 -13.22 -10.36
N PRO A 50 -18.60 -12.77 -9.38
CA PRO A 50 -20.07 -12.70 -9.30
C PRO A 50 -20.70 -11.38 -9.80
N GLY A 51 -19.90 -10.45 -10.34
CA GLY A 51 -20.30 -9.07 -10.62
C GLY A 51 -19.92 -8.10 -9.51
N PHE A 52 -19.99 -6.80 -9.80
CA PHE A 52 -19.85 -5.74 -8.80
C PHE A 52 -21.24 -5.30 -8.34
N GLU A 53 -21.47 -5.24 -7.02
CA GLU A 53 -22.71 -4.65 -6.46
C GLU A 53 -22.88 -3.19 -6.90
N ASN A 54 -21.77 -2.47 -6.99
CA ASN A 54 -21.73 -1.10 -7.48
C ASN A 54 -20.55 -0.91 -8.43
N ILE A 55 -20.83 -0.83 -9.73
CA ILE A 55 -19.80 -0.68 -10.77
C ILE A 55 -19.05 0.65 -10.67
N TYR A 56 -19.65 1.69 -10.07
CA TYR A 56 -19.02 3.00 -9.91
C TYR A 56 -17.77 2.94 -9.05
N ILE A 57 -17.59 1.90 -8.23
CA ILE A 57 -16.37 1.68 -7.46
C ILE A 57 -15.11 1.62 -8.33
N LEU A 58 -15.20 1.15 -9.56
CA LEU A 58 -14.03 1.09 -10.45
C LEU A 58 -13.51 2.48 -10.83
N ILE A 59 -14.33 3.53 -10.72
CA ILE A 59 -13.90 4.91 -10.99
C ILE A 59 -12.84 5.39 -9.99
N PHE A 60 -12.79 4.79 -8.81
CA PHE A 60 -11.78 5.12 -7.81
C PHE A 60 -10.38 4.68 -8.23
N ILE A 61 -10.25 3.68 -9.11
CA ILE A 61 -8.94 3.22 -9.59
C ILE A 61 -8.18 4.35 -10.32
N PRO A 62 -8.69 4.93 -11.41
CA PRO A 62 -8.01 6.02 -12.09
C PRO A 62 -7.90 7.29 -11.22
N ILE A 63 -8.89 7.57 -10.37
CA ILE A 63 -8.82 8.69 -9.42
C ILE A 63 -7.65 8.51 -8.46
N MET A 64 -7.49 7.33 -7.86
CA MET A 64 -6.39 7.03 -6.94
C MET A 64 -5.04 7.06 -7.64
N ILE A 65 -4.94 6.52 -8.86
CA ILE A 65 -3.69 6.59 -9.64
C ILE A 65 -3.32 8.04 -9.94
N GLY A 66 -4.29 8.85 -10.38
CA GLY A 66 -4.08 10.27 -10.65
C GLY A 66 -3.68 11.05 -9.40
N LEU A 67 -4.35 10.78 -8.28
CA LEU A 67 -4.03 11.37 -6.98
C LEU A 67 -2.61 11.02 -6.55
N VAL A 68 -2.23 9.73 -6.57
CA VAL A 68 -0.88 9.29 -6.18
C VAL A 68 0.18 9.87 -7.12
N TYR A 69 -0.11 9.96 -8.41
CA TYR A 69 0.78 10.60 -9.37
C TYR A 69 0.96 12.10 -9.08
N LEU A 70 -0.13 12.81 -8.76
CA LEU A 70 -0.08 14.21 -8.36
C LEU A 70 0.74 14.36 -7.07
N LEU A 71 0.50 13.52 -6.06
CA LEU A 71 1.25 13.51 -4.80
C LEU A 71 2.75 13.25 -5.02
N PHE A 72 3.10 12.41 -5.99
CA PHE A 72 4.48 12.19 -6.41
C PHE A 72 5.07 13.44 -7.09
N GLN A 73 4.32 14.10 -7.98
CA GLN A 73 4.78 15.28 -8.70
C GLN A 73 5.00 16.50 -7.79
N ILE A 74 4.16 16.69 -6.77
CA ILE A 74 4.33 17.74 -5.76
C ILE A 74 5.43 17.40 -4.73
N GLY A 75 6.01 16.21 -4.82
CA GLY A 75 7.07 15.75 -3.94
C GLY A 75 6.61 15.29 -2.55
N LEU A 76 5.31 15.09 -2.31
CA LEU A 76 4.81 14.61 -1.01
C LEU A 76 5.14 13.13 -0.81
N VAL A 77 5.09 12.34 -1.89
CA VAL A 77 5.57 10.95 -1.91
C VAL A 77 7.00 10.94 -2.44
N PHE A 78 7.97 10.93 -1.52
CA PHE A 78 9.41 11.05 -1.83
C PHE A 78 10.04 9.78 -2.45
N GLY A 79 9.26 8.74 -2.74
CA GLY A 79 9.72 7.46 -3.26
C GLY A 79 8.99 7.06 -4.55
N GLY A 80 9.72 6.94 -5.66
CA GLY A 80 9.15 6.43 -6.92
C GLY A 80 8.69 4.96 -6.82
N ALA A 81 9.28 4.18 -5.90
CA ALA A 81 8.83 2.82 -5.61
C ALA A 81 7.49 2.81 -4.86
N ASP A 82 7.33 3.67 -3.85
CA ASP A 82 6.11 3.76 -3.04
C ASP A 82 4.92 4.24 -3.87
N ALA A 83 5.13 5.25 -4.72
CA ALA A 83 4.10 5.74 -5.64
C ALA A 83 3.62 4.61 -6.58
N LYS A 84 4.55 3.86 -7.18
CA LYS A 84 4.21 2.72 -8.06
C LYS A 84 3.52 1.59 -7.29
N ALA A 85 3.93 1.32 -6.07
CA ALA A 85 3.29 0.34 -5.20
C ALA A 85 1.83 0.72 -4.93
N LEU A 86 1.57 1.97 -4.54
CA LEU A 86 0.23 2.47 -4.26
C LEU A 86 -0.67 2.46 -5.51
N MET A 87 -0.13 2.83 -6.68
CA MET A 87 -0.85 2.71 -7.96
C MET A 87 -1.21 1.25 -8.28
N ALA A 88 -0.27 0.31 -8.07
CA ALA A 88 -0.52 -1.10 -8.30
C ALA A 88 -1.53 -1.69 -7.31
N ILE A 89 -1.49 -1.26 -6.04
CA ILE A 89 -2.47 -1.63 -5.01
C ILE A 89 -3.87 -1.13 -5.38
N ALA A 90 -4.00 0.09 -5.93
CA ALA A 90 -5.28 0.62 -6.37
C ALA A 90 -5.96 -0.26 -7.43
N ILE A 91 -5.17 -0.95 -8.26
CA ILE A 91 -5.66 -1.92 -9.26
C ILE A 91 -5.88 -3.29 -8.61
N LEU A 92 -4.97 -3.75 -7.75
CA LEU A 92 -5.07 -5.07 -7.11
C LEU A 92 -6.24 -5.16 -6.14
N VAL A 93 -6.55 -4.09 -5.42
CA VAL A 93 -7.52 -4.05 -4.33
C VAL A 93 -8.32 -2.74 -4.42
N PRO A 94 -9.33 -2.66 -5.31
CA PRO A 94 -10.11 -1.43 -5.46
C PRO A 94 -11.00 -1.17 -4.23
N THR A 95 -11.55 -2.23 -3.64
CA THR A 95 -12.39 -2.20 -2.44
C THR A 95 -11.72 -2.91 -1.29
N GLN A 96 -12.06 -2.54 -0.06
CA GLN A 96 -11.50 -3.19 1.11
C GLN A 96 -11.91 -4.68 1.12
N PRO A 97 -10.95 -5.61 1.25
CA PRO A 97 -11.27 -7.04 1.23
C PRO A 97 -12.09 -7.38 2.48
N GLN A 98 -13.25 -8.01 2.28
CA GLN A 98 -14.12 -8.42 3.38
C GLN A 98 -13.74 -9.84 3.81
N ILE A 99 -12.84 -9.94 4.78
CA ILE A 99 -12.46 -11.23 5.37
C ILE A 99 -13.08 -11.30 6.75
N SER A 100 -13.89 -12.33 6.99
CA SER A 100 -14.65 -12.54 8.23
C SER A 100 -13.80 -12.54 9.51
N LEU A 101 -12.49 -12.79 9.39
CA LEU A 101 -11.55 -12.84 10.49
C LEU A 101 -10.80 -11.51 10.74
N ILE A 102 -10.82 -10.57 9.78
CA ILE A 102 -10.01 -9.35 9.79
C ILE A 102 -10.82 -8.23 9.13
N PRO A 103 -11.58 -7.45 9.93
CA PRO A 103 -11.05 -6.14 10.31
C PRO A 103 -11.31 -5.81 11.80
N VAL A 104 -10.28 -5.31 12.49
CA VAL A 104 -10.38 -4.93 13.92
C VAL A 104 -11.07 -3.56 14.12
N TRP A 105 -11.15 -2.71 13.08
CA TRP A 105 -11.57 -1.30 13.18
C TRP A 105 -12.72 -0.88 12.23
N GLY A 106 -13.53 -1.83 11.76
CA GLY A 106 -14.70 -1.55 10.90
C GLY A 106 -14.40 -1.42 9.41
N GLN A 107 -15.46 -1.33 8.59
CA GLN A 107 -15.35 -1.16 7.14
C GLN A 107 -15.17 0.32 6.80
N SER A 108 -14.19 0.64 5.94
CA SER A 108 -14.01 1.99 5.41
C SER A 108 -14.82 2.14 4.12
N TYR A 109 -15.45 3.30 3.95
CA TYR A 109 -16.08 3.68 2.69
C TYR A 109 -15.07 4.10 1.62
N MET A 110 -13.80 4.36 2.00
CA MET A 110 -12.76 4.75 1.06
C MET A 110 -12.13 3.54 0.34
N PRO A 111 -11.58 3.74 -0.87
CA PRO A 111 -10.82 2.72 -1.59
C PRO A 111 -9.68 2.15 -0.75
N ALA A 112 -9.35 0.87 -0.92
CA ALA A 112 -8.34 0.23 -0.08
C ALA A 112 -6.94 0.85 -0.21
N ALA A 113 -6.57 1.34 -1.40
CA ALA A 113 -5.32 2.05 -1.60
C ALA A 113 -5.22 3.33 -0.73
N TRP A 114 -6.33 4.05 -0.54
CA TRP A 114 -6.36 5.22 0.33
C TRP A 114 -6.18 4.83 1.80
N THR A 115 -6.90 3.80 2.26
CA THR A 115 -6.81 3.37 3.66
C THR A 115 -5.42 2.84 4.00
N ILE A 116 -4.79 2.11 3.08
CA ILE A 116 -3.41 1.64 3.23
C ILE A 116 -2.45 2.83 3.29
N PHE A 117 -2.61 3.83 2.42
CA PHE A 117 -1.80 5.04 2.42
C PHE A 117 -1.97 5.86 3.70
N SER A 118 -3.20 6.13 4.15
CA SER A 118 -3.43 6.91 5.37
C SER A 118 -2.90 6.18 6.61
N ASN A 119 -3.13 4.88 6.71
CA ASN A 119 -2.65 4.09 7.85
C ASN A 119 -1.12 3.97 7.86
N SER A 120 -0.47 3.87 6.69
CA SER A 120 0.99 3.82 6.62
C SER A 120 1.64 5.14 7.01
N LEU A 121 1.02 6.29 6.69
CA LEU A 121 1.49 7.60 7.16
C LEU A 121 1.40 7.73 8.68
N ILE A 122 0.31 7.23 9.29
CA ILE A 122 0.19 7.21 10.76
C ILE A 122 1.27 6.32 11.38
N LEU A 123 1.53 5.15 10.77
CA LEU A 123 2.60 4.25 11.22
C LEU A 123 3.99 4.89 11.05
N PHE A 124 4.20 5.67 9.98
CA PHE A 124 5.46 6.35 9.72
C PHE A 124 5.80 7.35 10.83
N LEU A 125 4.81 8.00 11.44
CA LEU A 125 5.01 8.88 12.60
C LEU A 125 5.58 8.15 13.82
N ALA A 126 5.45 6.81 13.91
CA ALA A 126 6.04 6.02 15.00
C ALA A 126 7.56 5.79 14.84
N ILE A 127 8.11 5.91 13.63
CA ILE A 127 9.54 5.70 13.35
C ILE A 127 10.46 6.63 14.17
N PRO A 128 10.26 7.97 14.20
CA PRO A 128 11.12 8.85 14.99
C PRO A 128 11.08 8.52 16.49
N PHE A 129 9.92 8.10 17.01
CA PHE A 129 9.82 7.64 18.41
C PHE A 129 10.61 6.36 18.65
N GLY A 130 10.55 5.39 17.72
CA GLY A 130 11.36 4.18 17.77
C GLY A 130 12.86 4.46 17.75
N MET A 131 13.30 5.35 16.83
CA MET A 131 14.69 5.78 16.73
C MET A 131 15.15 6.54 17.98
N PHE A 132 14.28 7.36 18.57
CA PHE A 132 14.57 8.07 19.82
C PHE A 132 14.85 7.10 20.97
N ILE A 133 13.97 6.11 21.17
CA ILE A 133 14.16 5.07 22.19
C ILE A 133 15.46 4.30 21.93
N TYR A 134 15.72 3.91 20.69
CA TYR A 134 16.93 3.20 20.29
C TYR A 134 18.21 4.02 20.58
N ASN A 135 18.19 5.32 20.26
CA ASN A 135 19.32 6.22 20.46
C ASN A 135 19.58 6.53 21.94
N ILE A 136 18.53 6.56 22.78
CA ILE A 136 18.66 6.62 24.25
C ILE A 136 19.42 5.39 24.77
N PHE A 137 19.03 4.18 24.37
CA PHE A 137 19.70 2.95 24.79
C PHE A 137 21.18 2.92 24.36
N LYS A 138 21.50 3.50 23.19
CA LYS A 138 22.89 3.66 22.71
C LYS A 138 23.64 4.86 23.26
N ARG A 139 23.05 5.66 24.16
CA ARG A 139 23.61 6.90 24.74
C ARG A 139 24.00 7.97 23.70
N ASN A 140 23.43 7.93 22.50
CA ASN A 140 23.68 8.90 21.42
C ASN A 140 22.60 9.99 21.42
N ILE A 141 22.64 10.88 22.41
CA ILE A 141 21.56 11.83 22.70
C ILE A 141 21.84 13.23 22.08
N LYS A 142 22.57 13.31 20.97
CA LYS A 142 22.78 14.60 20.29
C LYS A 142 21.54 14.94 19.48
N PHE A 143 20.80 15.97 19.91
CA PHE A 143 19.69 16.52 19.13
C PHE A 143 20.23 17.26 17.88
N PRO A 144 19.63 17.13 16.68
CA PRO A 144 18.43 16.36 16.31
C PRO A 144 18.72 14.90 15.88
N TYR A 145 19.98 14.46 15.87
CA TYR A 145 20.38 13.12 15.45
C TYR A 145 19.74 11.97 16.24
N CYS A 146 19.20 12.24 17.43
CA CYS A 146 18.46 11.25 18.19
C CYS A 146 17.09 10.88 17.56
N LEU A 147 16.55 11.72 16.65
CA LEU A 147 15.27 11.51 15.98
C LEU A 147 15.41 11.00 14.53
N LEU A 148 16.63 11.04 13.97
CA LEU A 148 16.99 10.56 12.63
C LEU A 148 17.60 9.15 12.73
#